data_AF-A0A7C7SWN8-F1
#
_entry.id   AF-A0A7C7SWN8-F1
#
_cell.length_a   1.000
_cell.length_b   1.000
_cell.length_c   1.000
_cell.angle_alpha   90.00
_cell.angle_beta   90.00
_cell.angle_gamma   90.00
#
_symmetry.space_group_name_H-M   'P 1'
#
loop_
_entity.id
_entity.type
_entity.pdbx_description
1 polymer ?
#
loop_
_entity_poly.entity_id
_entity_poly.type
_entity_poly.pdbx_seq_one_letter_code
_entity_poly.pdbx_strand_id
1 'polypeptide(L)'
;MKAVDHHLYLRGRYYYYRHALPRDLQEYLKTKEVVIALGTQDKAKARLYVAKLDIEIQDLINLAYEATDTFTLNKLIEEGIQGAKDNAELPKRKTLNLLSSSSPKLFSKIAEDYLKDCVTNDAKTIASKRLTYEMFEGIVGNLVFNEVTKTEARKFKAIMLKTPIMLHKRKGFTSYKELDWNNLPEGKTQSLVTVNNRLTSMVSLFNWAEENDLYTGRNPFSGLMVKNAKQQATKRHPFSNQELQTLFSCPIYTGCKGESRNERLETGHIVIKDYWYWIPLIGLYTGMRLNEICQLLVSDIQCEDGIWIINIDDSEDKKVKTISSRRKIPIHDSLMVSGFLEYVRGQKHKRLFPELPKRKNCGYSHEFTKRFSSTLTKLNLKRTGLCFHSFRHTFIDGMRNAGVEKAITMKLVGHHSSNDIHSGYGYGYNLETLKENINKLTFSL
;
A
#
# COMPACT_ATOMS: atom_id res chain seq x y z
N MET A 1 14.71 -22.63 -12.77
CA MET A 1 15.41 -22.62 -14.07
C MET A 1 16.79 -21.99 -13.88
N LYS A 2 17.86 -22.80 -13.95
CA LYS A 2 19.24 -22.29 -14.02
C LYS A 2 19.46 -21.67 -15.42
N ALA A 3 20.29 -20.64 -15.50
CA ALA A 3 20.35 -19.64 -16.57
C ALA A 3 20.76 -20.18 -17.97
N VAL A 4 20.13 -19.62 -19.01
CA VAL A 4 20.43 -19.75 -20.46
C VAL A 4 21.74 -19.02 -20.85
N ASP A 5 22.77 -19.08 -20.00
CA ASP A 5 24.07 -18.43 -20.26
C ASP A 5 25.06 -19.39 -20.94
N HIS A 6 24.67 -20.62 -21.31
CA HIS A 6 25.59 -21.67 -21.76
C HIS A 6 26.27 -21.43 -23.12
N HIS A 7 25.66 -20.68 -24.03
CA HIS A 7 26.23 -20.40 -25.36
C HIS A 7 26.68 -18.96 -25.55
N LEU A 8 26.71 -18.16 -24.47
CA LEU A 8 27.14 -16.76 -24.51
C LEU A 8 28.62 -16.62 -24.13
N TYR A 9 29.45 -16.18 -25.06
CA TYR A 9 30.89 -16.03 -24.88
C TYR A 9 31.32 -14.56 -25.08
N LEU A 10 32.15 -14.01 -24.18
CA LEU A 10 32.71 -12.66 -24.34
C LEU A 10 34.15 -12.78 -24.88
N ARG A 11 34.42 -12.14 -26.03
CA ARG A 11 35.78 -12.06 -26.59
C ARG A 11 36.14 -10.60 -26.84
N GLY A 12 37.10 -10.08 -26.07
CA GLY A 12 37.40 -8.65 -26.07
C GLY A 12 36.22 -7.85 -25.50
N ARG A 13 35.70 -6.88 -26.26
CA ARG A 13 34.56 -6.03 -25.85
C ARG A 13 33.19 -6.53 -26.32
N TYR A 14 33.13 -7.53 -27.20
CA TYR A 14 31.89 -7.96 -27.86
C TYR A 14 31.50 -9.37 -27.46
N TYR A 15 30.19 -9.60 -27.38
CA TYR A 15 29.63 -10.92 -27.16
C TYR A 15 29.54 -11.73 -28.45
N TYR A 16 29.67 -13.04 -28.30
CA TYR A 16 29.62 -14.07 -29.33
C TYR A 16 28.68 -15.18 -28.86
N TYR A 17 27.99 -15.79 -29.80
CA TYR A 17 27.31 -17.06 -29.62
C TYR A 17 28.27 -18.19 -29.96
N ARG A 18 28.32 -19.22 -29.12
CA ARG A 18 29.18 -20.39 -29.30
C ARG A 18 28.42 -21.65 -28.90
N HIS A 19 28.15 -22.51 -29.87
CA HIS A 19 27.44 -23.78 -29.67
C HIS A 19 28.27 -24.94 -30.20
N ALA A 20 28.57 -25.91 -29.34
CA ALA A 20 29.29 -27.12 -29.75
C ALA A 20 28.36 -28.00 -30.59
N LEU A 21 28.86 -28.57 -31.69
CA LEU A 21 28.07 -29.49 -32.50
C LEU A 21 28.15 -30.92 -31.94
N PRO A 22 27.12 -31.77 -32.14
CA PRO A 22 27.21 -33.22 -31.87
C PRO A 22 28.40 -33.88 -32.58
N ARG A 23 29.09 -34.84 -31.94
CA ARG A 23 30.38 -35.41 -32.42
C ARG A 23 30.31 -36.03 -33.81
N ASP A 24 29.23 -36.76 -34.06
CA ASP A 24 28.83 -37.31 -35.35
C ASP A 24 28.71 -36.24 -36.45
N LEU A 25 28.15 -35.07 -36.13
CA LEU A 25 28.11 -33.92 -37.05
C LEU A 25 29.46 -33.19 -37.17
N GLN A 26 30.34 -33.25 -36.16
CA GLN A 26 31.67 -32.61 -36.22
C GLN A 26 32.58 -33.24 -37.27
N GLU A 27 32.56 -34.57 -37.38
CA GLU A 27 33.34 -35.30 -38.40
C GLU A 27 32.84 -34.98 -39.81
N TYR A 28 31.53 -34.77 -39.94
CA TYR A 28 30.86 -34.52 -41.21
C TYR A 28 31.03 -33.08 -41.71
N LEU A 29 30.88 -32.10 -40.81
CA LEU A 29 30.95 -30.66 -41.11
C LEU A 29 32.35 -30.07 -40.95
N LYS A 30 33.32 -30.87 -40.52
CA LYS A 30 34.73 -30.49 -40.28
C LYS A 30 34.89 -29.28 -39.35
N THR A 31 33.90 -29.01 -38.50
CA THR A 31 33.95 -27.97 -37.47
C THR A 31 33.40 -28.51 -36.15
N LYS A 32 34.02 -28.09 -35.05
CA LYS A 32 33.66 -28.56 -33.71
C LYS A 32 32.50 -27.75 -33.09
N GLU A 33 32.28 -26.55 -33.60
CA GLU A 33 31.37 -25.58 -33.03
C GLU A 33 30.93 -24.54 -34.04
N VAL A 34 29.77 -23.95 -33.78
CA VAL A 34 29.26 -22.76 -34.46
C VAL A 34 29.62 -21.55 -33.61
N VAL A 35 30.32 -20.57 -34.20
CA VAL A 35 30.69 -19.32 -33.54
C VAL A 35 30.16 -18.14 -34.35
N ILE A 36 29.31 -17.32 -33.73
CA ILE A 36 28.68 -16.16 -34.38
C ILE A 36 28.94 -14.91 -33.54
N ALA A 37 29.45 -13.84 -34.15
CA ALA A 37 29.62 -12.55 -33.47
C ALA A 37 28.25 -11.87 -33.29
N LEU A 38 27.91 -11.46 -32.07
CA LEU A 38 26.61 -10.84 -31.78
C LEU A 38 26.59 -9.32 -31.98
N GLY A 39 27.73 -8.72 -32.31
CA GLY A 39 27.85 -7.29 -32.61
C GLY A 39 27.46 -6.34 -31.46
N THR A 40 27.35 -6.83 -30.23
CA THR A 40 26.92 -6.03 -29.08
C THR A 40 27.83 -6.20 -27.86
N GLN A 41 27.97 -5.12 -27.08
CA GLN A 41 28.64 -5.09 -25.78
C GLN A 41 27.64 -5.15 -24.62
N ASP A 42 26.33 -5.12 -24.91
CA ASP A 42 25.24 -5.19 -23.91
C ASP A 42 24.88 -6.65 -23.64
N LYS A 43 25.11 -7.11 -22.41
CA LYS A 43 24.86 -8.48 -21.98
C LYS A 43 23.39 -8.89 -22.09
N ALA A 44 22.46 -7.97 -21.81
CA ALA A 44 21.02 -8.28 -21.87
C ALA A 44 20.56 -8.46 -23.32
N LYS A 45 21.06 -7.61 -24.22
CA LYS A 45 20.82 -7.74 -25.66
C LYS A 45 21.47 -9.00 -26.25
N ALA A 46 22.68 -9.32 -25.81
CA ALA A 46 23.38 -10.53 -26.21
C ALA A 46 22.62 -11.81 -25.80
N ARG A 47 22.08 -11.87 -24.58
CA ARG A 47 21.25 -13.00 -24.13
C ARG A 47 20.02 -13.23 -25.00
N LEU A 48 19.38 -12.16 -25.46
CA LEU A 48 18.21 -12.27 -26.34
C LEU A 48 18.58 -12.79 -27.73
N TYR A 49 19.78 -12.46 -28.23
CA TYR A 49 20.29 -13.04 -29.48
C TYR A 49 20.65 -14.51 -29.33
N VAL A 50 21.30 -14.90 -28.22
CA VAL A 50 21.63 -16.31 -27.94
C VAL A 50 20.38 -17.19 -27.94
N ALA A 51 19.31 -16.77 -27.26
CA ALA A 51 18.08 -17.55 -27.18
C ALA A 51 17.40 -17.79 -28.55
N LYS A 52 17.57 -16.88 -29.52
CA LYS A 52 17.05 -17.06 -30.87
C LYS A 52 17.91 -18.02 -31.68
N LEU A 53 19.24 -17.82 -31.61
CA LEU A 53 20.20 -18.68 -32.28
C LEU A 53 20.16 -20.12 -31.75
N ASP A 54 19.87 -20.32 -30.47
CA ASP A 54 19.69 -21.67 -29.90
C ASP A 54 18.57 -22.44 -30.60
N ILE A 55 17.43 -21.79 -30.87
CA ILE A 55 16.29 -22.42 -31.55
C ILE A 55 16.65 -22.72 -33.00
N GLU A 56 17.17 -21.72 -33.72
CA GLU A 56 17.52 -21.88 -35.14
C GLU A 56 18.61 -22.95 -35.36
N ILE A 57 19.63 -22.99 -34.50
CA ILE A 57 20.69 -24.00 -34.59
C ILE A 57 20.17 -25.38 -34.20
N GLN A 58 19.27 -25.49 -33.22
CA GLN A 58 18.68 -26.77 -32.87
C GLN A 58 17.80 -27.32 -33.99
N ASP A 59 17.01 -26.46 -34.65
CA ASP A 59 16.19 -26.85 -35.81
C ASP A 59 17.06 -27.28 -36.99
N LEU A 60 18.17 -26.56 -37.24
CA LEU A 60 19.15 -26.95 -38.26
C LEU A 60 19.84 -28.29 -37.93
N ILE A 61 20.17 -28.55 -36.66
CA ILE A 61 20.73 -29.84 -36.24
C ILE A 61 19.71 -30.96 -36.45
N ASN A 62 18.43 -30.75 -36.12
CA ASN A 62 17.39 -31.75 -36.31
C ASN A 62 17.17 -32.06 -37.80
N LEU A 63 17.05 -31.03 -38.63
CA LEU A 63 17.00 -31.16 -40.10
C LEU A 63 18.25 -31.87 -40.63
N ALA A 64 19.39 -31.67 -39.97
CA ALA A 64 20.63 -32.32 -40.37
C ALA A 64 20.64 -33.83 -40.17
N TYR A 65 19.93 -34.32 -39.16
CA TYR A 65 19.72 -35.74 -38.95
C TYR A 65 18.69 -36.36 -39.91
N GLU A 66 17.80 -35.54 -40.48
CA GLU A 66 16.75 -35.99 -41.40
C GLU A 66 17.20 -36.01 -42.88
N ALA A 67 18.25 -35.27 -43.24
CA ALA A 67 18.76 -35.22 -44.60
C ALA A 67 19.61 -36.48 -44.93
N THR A 68 19.15 -37.28 -45.89
CA THR A 68 19.80 -38.54 -46.30
C THR A 68 21.00 -38.38 -47.26
N ASP A 69 21.42 -37.17 -47.62
CA ASP A 69 22.61 -36.93 -48.44
C ASP A 69 23.44 -35.70 -48.02
N THR A 70 24.76 -35.82 -48.17
CA THR A 70 25.82 -34.91 -47.73
C THR A 70 25.81 -33.53 -48.41
N PHE A 71 25.30 -33.44 -49.63
CA PHE A 71 25.32 -32.22 -50.41
C PHE A 71 24.17 -31.31 -50.00
N THR A 72 22.97 -31.88 -49.85
CA THR A 72 21.77 -31.17 -49.36
C THR A 72 22.00 -30.62 -47.96
N LEU A 73 22.74 -31.34 -47.12
CA LEU A 73 23.06 -30.94 -45.76
C LEU A 73 23.99 -29.71 -45.68
N ASN A 74 25.11 -29.75 -46.40
CA ASN A 74 26.05 -28.63 -46.40
C ASN A 74 25.40 -27.35 -46.94
N LYS A 75 24.54 -27.48 -47.96
CA LYS A 75 23.79 -26.36 -48.52
C LYS A 75 22.77 -25.78 -47.52
N LEU A 76 21.99 -26.61 -46.83
CA LEU A 76 21.02 -26.16 -45.81
C LEU A 76 21.69 -25.50 -44.61
N ILE A 77 22.86 -25.99 -44.20
CA ILE A 77 23.62 -25.41 -43.09
C ILE A 77 24.28 -24.10 -43.51
N GLU A 78 24.87 -24.01 -44.71
CA GLU A 78 25.42 -22.75 -45.23
C GLU A 78 24.32 -21.70 -45.46
N GLU A 79 23.17 -22.09 -46.01
CA GLU A 79 22.01 -21.21 -46.21
C GLU A 79 21.35 -20.81 -44.87
N GLY A 80 21.29 -21.70 -43.89
CA GLY A 80 20.80 -21.41 -42.54
C GLY A 80 21.74 -20.50 -41.75
N ILE A 81 23.06 -20.73 -41.83
CA ILE A 81 24.08 -19.87 -41.21
C ILE A 81 24.11 -18.49 -41.88
N GLN A 82 23.96 -18.44 -43.21
CA GLN A 82 23.92 -17.18 -43.95
C GLN A 82 22.59 -16.43 -43.70
N GLY A 83 21.45 -17.13 -43.64
CA GLY A 83 20.15 -16.55 -43.26
C GLY A 83 20.12 -16.01 -41.82
N ALA A 84 20.81 -16.67 -40.88
CA ALA A 84 20.99 -16.17 -39.52
C ALA A 84 21.90 -14.92 -39.46
N LYS A 85 22.91 -14.83 -40.35
CA LYS A 85 23.75 -13.63 -40.50
C LYS A 85 23.00 -12.46 -41.14
N ASP A 86 22.17 -12.73 -42.13
CA ASP A 86 21.40 -11.71 -42.87
C ASP A 86 20.21 -11.17 -42.04
N ASN A 87 19.63 -11.99 -41.16
CA ASN A 87 18.60 -11.58 -40.18
C ASN A 87 19.15 -10.88 -38.92
N ALA A 88 20.47 -10.62 -38.86
CA ALA A 88 21.08 -9.86 -37.77
C ALA A 88 20.87 -8.33 -37.89
N GLU A 89 20.28 -7.84 -38.99
CA GLU A 89 19.64 -6.54 -38.96
C GLU A 89 18.37 -6.61 -38.10
N LEU A 90 18.40 -5.87 -36.99
CA LEU A 90 17.23 -5.61 -36.16
C LEU A 90 16.02 -5.36 -37.08
N PRO A 91 14.91 -6.11 -36.99
CA PRO A 91 13.67 -5.61 -37.53
C PRO A 91 13.48 -4.24 -36.89
N LYS A 92 13.53 -3.16 -37.71
CA LYS A 92 12.94 -1.88 -37.33
C LYS A 92 11.61 -2.24 -36.73
N ARG A 93 11.38 -1.91 -35.44
CA ARG A 93 10.17 -2.24 -34.70
C ARG A 93 8.94 -2.06 -35.61
N LYS A 94 8.53 -3.13 -36.30
CA LYS A 94 7.14 -3.41 -36.53
C LYS A 94 6.75 -3.96 -35.18
N THR A 95 6.06 -3.13 -34.41
CA THR A 95 5.05 -3.61 -33.49
C THR A 95 4.38 -4.79 -34.17
N LEU A 96 4.74 -6.00 -33.76
CA LEU A 96 3.90 -7.16 -33.99
C LEU A 96 2.67 -6.83 -33.16
N ASN A 97 1.71 -6.16 -33.80
CA ASN A 97 0.32 -6.25 -33.41
C ASN A 97 0.04 -7.75 -33.48
N LEU A 98 0.20 -8.44 -32.35
CA LEU A 98 -0.73 -9.51 -32.06
C LEU A 98 -2.09 -8.87 -32.31
N LEU A 99 -2.74 -9.31 -33.38
CA LEU A 99 -4.16 -9.13 -33.56
C LEU A 99 -4.83 -9.91 -32.42
N SER A 100 -4.73 -9.39 -31.20
CA SER A 100 -5.88 -9.41 -30.32
C SER A 100 -6.93 -8.67 -31.12
N SER A 101 -7.97 -9.36 -31.55
CA SER A 101 -9.17 -8.83 -32.20
C SER A 101 -9.93 -7.80 -31.35
N SER A 102 -9.32 -7.24 -30.30
CA SER A 102 -9.86 -6.16 -29.50
C SER A 102 -9.31 -4.82 -29.98
N SER A 103 -10.22 -3.89 -30.27
CA SER A 103 -9.93 -2.48 -30.46
C SER A 103 -8.96 -1.94 -29.39
N PRO A 104 -8.05 -1.01 -29.74
CA PRO A 104 -7.10 -0.44 -28.78
C PRO A 104 -7.87 0.16 -27.59
N LYS A 105 -7.63 -0.40 -26.40
CA LYS A 105 -8.33 0.01 -25.18
C LYS A 105 -7.75 1.32 -24.66
N LEU A 106 -8.63 2.30 -24.45
CA LEU A 106 -8.28 3.59 -23.87
C LEU A 106 -7.94 3.45 -22.38
N PHE A 107 -7.17 4.41 -21.87
CA PHE A 107 -6.73 4.42 -20.48
C PHE A 107 -7.88 4.35 -19.50
N SER A 108 -8.92 5.16 -19.71
CA SER A 108 -10.09 5.21 -18.84
C SER A 108 -10.82 3.87 -18.74
N LYS A 109 -10.85 3.10 -19.84
CA LYS A 109 -11.48 1.78 -19.88
C LYS A 109 -10.70 0.76 -19.05
N ILE A 110 -9.38 0.69 -19.23
CA ILE A 110 -8.50 -0.20 -18.44
C ILE A 110 -8.53 0.18 -16.96
N ALA A 111 -8.51 1.47 -16.66
CA ALA A 111 -8.60 1.98 -15.29
C ALA A 111 -9.92 1.56 -14.62
N GLU A 112 -11.06 1.64 -15.31
CA GLU A 112 -12.35 1.18 -14.78
C GLU A 112 -12.39 -0.33 -14.60
N ASP A 113 -11.85 -1.10 -15.55
CA ASP A 113 -11.77 -2.57 -15.43
C ASP A 113 -10.91 -2.98 -14.23
N TYR A 114 -9.77 -2.31 -14.00
CA TYR A 114 -8.97 -2.50 -12.79
C TYR A 114 -9.72 -2.16 -11.49
N LEU A 115 -10.52 -1.08 -11.49
CA LEU A 115 -11.31 -0.72 -10.31
C LEU A 115 -12.39 -1.74 -9.99
N LYS A 116 -12.94 -2.43 -11.00
CA LYS A 116 -13.89 -3.54 -10.83
C LYS A 116 -13.21 -4.80 -10.32
N ASP A 117 -11.99 -5.07 -10.79
CA ASP A 117 -11.21 -6.25 -10.38
C ASP A 117 -10.54 -6.10 -9.01
N CYS A 118 -10.38 -4.85 -8.53
CA CYS A 118 -9.87 -4.59 -7.18
C CYS A 118 -10.76 -5.25 -6.11
N VAL A 119 -10.29 -6.38 -5.54
CA VAL A 119 -10.91 -7.15 -4.43
C VAL A 119 -10.87 -6.42 -3.08
N THR A 120 -11.01 -5.09 -3.07
CA THR A 120 -11.11 -4.31 -1.83
C THR A 120 -12.54 -3.89 -1.57
N ASN A 121 -13.07 -4.29 -0.42
CA ASN A 121 -14.39 -3.87 0.07
C ASN A 121 -14.40 -2.40 0.58
N ASP A 122 -13.28 -1.67 0.45
CA ASP A 122 -13.20 -0.26 0.85
C ASP A 122 -13.54 0.68 -0.32
N ALA A 123 -14.82 1.06 -0.39
CA ALA A 123 -15.33 2.05 -1.34
C ALA A 123 -14.54 3.38 -1.33
N LYS A 124 -13.95 3.78 -0.19
CA LYS A 124 -13.16 5.01 -0.10
C LYS A 124 -11.83 4.88 -0.85
N THR A 125 -11.21 3.71 -0.79
CA THR A 125 -9.98 3.41 -1.54
C THR A 125 -10.27 3.41 -3.04
N ILE A 126 -11.34 2.75 -3.49
CA ILE A 126 -11.77 2.76 -4.90
C ILE A 126 -12.04 4.18 -5.40
N ALA A 127 -12.79 4.99 -4.64
CA ALA A 127 -13.05 6.39 -4.99
C ALA A 127 -11.75 7.22 -5.09
N SER A 128 -10.79 7.01 -4.18
CA SER A 128 -9.49 7.71 -4.23
C SER A 128 -8.65 7.31 -5.44
N LYS A 129 -8.68 6.03 -5.84
CA LYS A 129 -8.01 5.56 -7.06
C LYS A 129 -8.67 6.16 -8.30
N ARG A 130 -10.01 6.13 -8.39
CA ARG A 130 -10.79 6.73 -9.48
C ARG A 130 -10.44 8.20 -9.71
N LEU A 131 -10.43 9.01 -8.65
CA LEU A 131 -10.02 10.42 -8.73
C LEU A 131 -8.59 10.58 -9.23
N THR A 132 -7.68 9.67 -8.88
CA THR A 132 -6.30 9.71 -9.37
C THR A 132 -6.22 9.43 -10.87
N TYR A 133 -7.05 8.51 -11.37
CA TYR A 133 -7.12 8.18 -12.79
C TYR A 133 -7.78 9.30 -13.61
N GLU A 134 -8.82 9.94 -13.08
CA GLU A 134 -9.41 11.13 -13.69
C GLU A 134 -8.40 12.29 -13.78
N MET A 135 -7.57 12.49 -12.74
CA MET A 135 -6.50 13.48 -12.79
C MET A 135 -5.46 13.14 -13.85
N PHE A 136 -5.09 11.87 -14.00
CA PHE A 136 -4.16 11.44 -15.04
C PHE A 136 -4.73 11.72 -16.43
N GLU A 137 -5.97 11.30 -16.67
CA GLU A 137 -6.70 11.53 -17.92
C GLU A 137 -6.82 13.02 -18.25
N GLY A 138 -7.12 13.89 -17.28
CA GLY A 138 -7.16 15.33 -17.51
C GLY A 138 -5.80 15.94 -17.85
N ILE A 139 -4.70 15.37 -17.36
CA ILE A 139 -3.34 15.91 -17.57
C ILE A 139 -2.72 15.49 -18.90
N VAL A 140 -2.89 14.21 -19.26
CA VAL A 140 -2.22 13.63 -20.44
C VAL A 140 -3.18 13.26 -21.56
N GLY A 141 -4.49 13.34 -21.33
CA GLY A 141 -5.53 12.87 -22.24
C GLY A 141 -5.89 11.40 -21.99
N ASN A 142 -7.01 10.97 -22.58
CA ASN A 142 -7.45 9.58 -22.56
C ASN A 142 -6.75 8.78 -23.67
N LEU A 143 -5.45 8.56 -23.52
CA LEU A 143 -4.60 7.86 -24.49
C LEU A 143 -4.97 6.38 -24.61
N VAL A 144 -4.52 5.74 -25.69
CA VAL A 144 -4.48 4.27 -25.75
C VAL A 144 -3.59 3.77 -24.61
N PHE A 145 -4.06 2.82 -23.80
CA PHE A 145 -3.38 2.45 -22.56
C PHE A 145 -1.95 1.96 -22.80
N ASN A 146 -1.74 1.19 -23.88
CA ASN A 146 -0.42 0.65 -24.23
C ASN A 146 0.55 1.71 -24.80
N GLU A 147 0.06 2.90 -25.14
CA GLU A 147 0.90 4.02 -25.60
C GLU A 147 1.40 4.90 -24.45
N VAL A 148 0.91 4.69 -23.22
CA VAL A 148 1.37 5.45 -22.06
C VAL A 148 2.83 5.10 -21.76
N THR A 149 3.71 6.11 -21.80
CA THR A 149 5.14 5.93 -21.55
C THR A 149 5.60 6.65 -20.29
N LYS A 150 6.91 6.54 -20.01
CA LYS A 150 7.55 7.25 -18.90
C LYS A 150 7.49 8.78 -19.05
N THR A 151 7.27 9.29 -20.26
CA THR A 151 7.07 10.73 -20.53
C THR A 151 5.80 11.24 -19.88
N GLU A 152 4.67 10.57 -20.13
CA GLU A 152 3.36 10.89 -19.55
C GLU A 152 3.39 10.75 -18.02
N ALA A 153 4.03 9.69 -17.53
CA ALA A 153 4.18 9.45 -16.09
C ALA A 153 4.99 10.56 -15.39
N ARG A 154 6.06 11.07 -16.03
CA ARG A 154 6.84 12.21 -15.53
C ARG A 154 6.04 13.52 -15.56
N LYS A 155 5.27 13.75 -16.63
CA LYS A 155 4.36 14.92 -16.73
C LYS A 155 3.34 14.91 -15.60
N PHE A 156 2.69 13.77 -15.37
CA PHE A 156 1.75 13.59 -14.26
C PHE A 156 2.39 13.89 -12.90
N LYS A 157 3.56 13.30 -12.61
CA LYS A 157 4.30 13.56 -11.37
C LYS A 157 4.60 15.06 -11.18
N ALA A 158 5.10 15.73 -12.22
CA ALA A 158 5.48 17.14 -12.16
C ALA A 158 4.27 18.04 -11.83
N ILE A 159 3.11 17.77 -12.43
CA ILE A 159 1.88 18.52 -12.16
C ILE A 159 1.32 18.19 -10.78
N MET A 160 1.33 16.93 -10.35
CA MET A 160 0.88 16.54 -9.01
C MET A 160 1.65 17.24 -7.88
N LEU A 161 2.95 17.49 -8.07
CA LEU A 161 3.78 18.24 -7.11
C LEU A 161 3.36 19.71 -6.96
N LYS A 162 2.78 20.30 -8.03
CA LYS A 162 2.30 21.68 -8.05
C LYS A 162 0.80 21.80 -7.76
N THR A 163 0.08 20.68 -7.71
CA THR A 163 -1.38 20.67 -7.59
C THR A 163 -1.81 21.19 -6.21
N PRO A 164 -2.66 22.24 -6.13
CA PRO A 164 -3.21 22.74 -4.87
C PRO A 164 -4.11 21.72 -4.16
N ILE A 165 -4.23 21.85 -2.84
CA ILE A 165 -5.23 21.10 -2.06
C ILE A 165 -6.65 21.62 -2.34
N MET A 166 -7.64 20.75 -2.16
CA MET A 166 -9.08 21.09 -2.19
C MET A 166 -9.59 21.74 -3.50
N LEU A 167 -8.99 21.44 -4.65
CA LEU A 167 -9.49 21.91 -5.96
C LEU A 167 -10.98 21.62 -6.18
N HIS A 168 -11.46 20.45 -5.75
CA HIS A 168 -12.88 20.06 -5.85
C HIS A 168 -13.86 20.94 -5.07
N LYS A 169 -13.38 21.86 -4.22
CA LYS A 169 -14.22 22.81 -3.48
C LYS A 169 -14.25 24.20 -4.11
N ARG A 170 -13.46 24.43 -5.16
CA ARG A 170 -13.41 25.75 -5.80
C ARG A 170 -14.67 25.95 -6.66
N LYS A 171 -15.15 27.19 -6.71
CA LYS A 171 -16.28 27.58 -7.55
C LYS A 171 -15.95 27.26 -9.02
N GLY A 172 -16.89 26.65 -9.73
CA GLY A 172 -16.72 26.26 -11.13
C GLY A 172 -15.99 24.93 -11.35
N PHE A 173 -15.58 24.22 -10.30
CA PHE A 173 -15.05 22.86 -10.46
C PHE A 173 -16.17 21.89 -10.91
N THR A 174 -15.99 21.27 -12.07
CA THR A 174 -16.86 20.21 -12.58
C THR A 174 -16.23 18.83 -12.35
N SER A 175 -15.03 18.64 -12.87
CA SER A 175 -14.33 17.36 -12.93
C SER A 175 -12.82 17.56 -13.00
N TYR A 176 -12.06 16.56 -12.55
CA TYR A 176 -10.60 16.54 -12.77
C TYR A 176 -10.22 16.28 -14.23
N LYS A 177 -11.12 15.71 -15.03
CA LYS A 177 -10.90 15.48 -16.46
C LYS A 177 -10.91 16.78 -17.27
N GLU A 178 -11.76 17.73 -16.89
CA GLU A 178 -11.99 18.99 -17.60
C GLU A 178 -11.20 20.18 -17.02
N LEU A 179 -10.45 19.94 -15.95
CA LEU A 179 -9.68 20.98 -15.30
C LEU A 179 -8.55 21.47 -16.23
N ASP A 180 -8.34 22.79 -16.31
CA ASP A 180 -7.15 23.34 -16.95
C ASP A 180 -5.91 23.10 -16.08
N TRP A 181 -5.22 21.98 -16.37
CA TRP A 181 -4.01 21.56 -15.67
C TRP A 181 -2.78 22.42 -15.95
N ASN A 182 -2.83 23.28 -16.98
CA ASN A 182 -1.74 24.21 -17.29
C ASN A 182 -1.90 25.54 -16.53
N ASN A 183 -3.12 25.90 -16.15
CA ASN A 183 -3.43 27.11 -15.40
C ASN A 183 -3.97 26.80 -14.01
N LEU A 184 -3.16 26.08 -13.22
CA LEU A 184 -3.54 25.76 -11.84
C LEU A 184 -3.43 27.00 -10.95
N PRO A 185 -4.42 27.25 -10.08
CA PRO A 185 -4.39 28.41 -9.21
C PRO A 185 -3.31 28.28 -8.15
N GLU A 186 -2.81 29.40 -7.64
CA GLU A 186 -1.87 29.41 -6.54
C GLU A 186 -2.50 28.90 -5.23
N GLY A 187 -1.63 28.40 -4.33
CA GLY A 187 -2.02 28.00 -2.99
C GLY A 187 -1.18 26.84 -2.44
N LYS A 188 -1.57 26.37 -1.25
CA LYS A 188 -0.90 25.25 -0.59
C LYS A 188 -1.04 23.97 -1.42
N THR A 189 0.09 23.37 -1.78
CA THR A 189 0.13 22.16 -2.61
C THR A 189 -0.10 20.88 -1.81
N GLN A 190 -0.39 19.80 -2.54
CA GLN A 190 -0.53 18.46 -1.96
C GLN A 190 0.74 18.03 -1.21
N SER A 191 0.55 17.27 -0.13
CA SER A 191 1.70 16.69 0.58
C SER A 191 2.43 15.66 -0.29
N LEU A 192 3.74 15.49 -0.09
CA LEU A 192 4.52 14.46 -0.78
C LEU A 192 3.98 13.05 -0.54
N VAL A 193 3.38 12.77 0.62
CA VAL A 193 2.70 11.49 0.92
C VAL A 193 1.52 11.31 -0.03
N THR A 194 0.69 12.34 -0.22
CA THR A 194 -0.45 12.29 -1.13
C THR A 194 0.00 12.05 -2.56
N VAL A 195 1.01 12.78 -3.02
CA VAL A 195 1.58 12.60 -4.37
C VAL A 195 2.11 11.18 -4.54
N ASN A 196 2.88 10.67 -3.58
CA ASN A 196 3.40 9.31 -3.61
C ASN A 196 2.28 8.25 -3.60
N ASN A 197 1.21 8.43 -2.81
CA ASN A 197 0.07 7.51 -2.84
C ASN A 197 -0.61 7.46 -4.21
N ARG A 198 -0.72 8.61 -4.91
CA ARG A 198 -1.24 8.66 -6.28
C ARG A 198 -0.33 7.93 -7.25
N LEU A 199 0.98 8.16 -7.16
CA LEU A 199 1.97 7.45 -7.99
C LEU A 199 1.94 5.94 -7.71
N THR A 200 1.84 5.51 -6.45
CA THR A 200 1.66 4.10 -6.09
C THR A 200 0.39 3.52 -6.71
N SER A 201 -0.73 4.26 -6.71
CA SER A 201 -1.96 3.81 -7.38
C SER A 201 -1.75 3.56 -8.87
N MET A 202 -1.00 4.44 -9.55
CA MET A 202 -0.65 4.26 -10.96
C MET A 202 0.29 3.07 -11.16
N VAL A 203 1.28 2.86 -10.28
CA VAL A 203 2.13 1.65 -10.31
C VAL A 203 1.27 0.40 -10.23
N SER A 204 0.33 0.33 -9.28
CA SER A 204 -0.55 -0.84 -9.12
C SER A 204 -1.43 -1.09 -10.35
N LEU A 205 -1.97 -0.05 -10.99
CA LEU A 205 -2.75 -0.18 -12.22
C LEU A 205 -1.91 -0.79 -13.35
N PHE A 206 -0.70 -0.27 -13.57
CA PHE A 206 0.16 -0.75 -14.67
C PHE A 206 0.74 -2.14 -14.41
N ASN A 207 1.03 -2.51 -13.15
CA ASN A 207 1.42 -3.89 -12.82
C ASN A 207 0.28 -4.86 -13.09
N TRP A 208 -0.94 -4.54 -12.63
CA TRP A 208 -2.10 -5.37 -12.90
C TRP A 208 -2.37 -5.51 -14.41
N ALA A 209 -2.22 -4.43 -15.17
CA ALA A 209 -2.40 -4.48 -16.61
C ALA A 209 -1.31 -5.31 -17.31
N GLU A 210 -0.06 -5.27 -16.85
CA GLU A 210 1.02 -6.15 -17.31
C GLU A 210 0.71 -7.62 -16.99
N GLU A 211 0.26 -7.92 -15.76
CA GLU A 211 -0.12 -9.28 -15.32
C GLU A 211 -1.32 -9.87 -16.09
N ASN A 212 -2.14 -9.01 -16.72
CA ASN A 212 -3.31 -9.41 -17.52
C ASN A 212 -3.07 -9.24 -19.03
N ASP A 213 -1.82 -9.07 -19.47
CA ASP A 213 -1.45 -8.88 -20.89
C ASP A 213 -2.12 -7.67 -21.58
N LEU A 214 -2.56 -6.67 -20.79
CA LEU A 214 -3.18 -5.42 -21.25
C LEU A 214 -2.16 -4.29 -21.47
N TYR A 215 -0.91 -4.50 -21.05
CA TYR A 215 0.20 -3.56 -21.22
C TYR A 215 1.50 -4.29 -21.49
N THR A 216 2.25 -3.80 -22.48
CA THR A 216 3.53 -4.39 -22.88
C THR A 216 4.69 -3.47 -22.52
N GLY A 217 5.63 -4.00 -21.73
CA GLY A 217 6.87 -3.31 -21.38
C GLY A 217 6.93 -2.87 -19.93
N ARG A 218 7.97 -2.11 -19.57
CA ARG A 218 8.20 -1.71 -18.18
C ARG A 218 7.15 -0.70 -17.72
N ASN A 219 6.59 -0.93 -16.54
CA ASN A 219 5.70 0.02 -15.86
C ASN A 219 6.25 1.47 -15.88
N PRO A 220 5.56 2.42 -16.53
CA PRO A 220 5.99 3.82 -16.67
C PRO A 220 6.22 4.56 -15.35
N PHE A 221 5.48 4.18 -14.31
CA PHE A 221 5.50 4.81 -13.00
C PHE A 221 6.58 4.23 -12.08
N SER A 222 7.23 3.13 -12.48
CA SER A 222 8.30 2.52 -11.71
C SER A 222 9.48 3.48 -11.51
N GLY A 223 9.88 3.63 -10.24
CA GLY A 223 10.97 4.51 -9.81
C GLY A 223 10.63 6.00 -9.78
N LEU A 224 9.37 6.40 -9.93
CA LEU A 224 8.97 7.83 -9.92
C LEU A 224 8.68 8.40 -8.52
N MET A 225 8.71 7.59 -7.47
CA MET A 225 8.44 8.04 -6.09
C MET A 225 9.34 9.22 -5.70
N VAL A 226 8.76 10.21 -5.02
CA VAL A 226 9.50 11.37 -4.52
C VAL A 226 10.13 11.00 -3.20
N LYS A 227 11.47 11.04 -3.14
CA LYS A 227 12.23 10.89 -1.89
C LYS A 227 11.91 12.08 -1.00
N ASN A 228 11.60 11.83 0.26
CA ASN A 228 11.23 12.86 1.21
C ASN A 228 12.18 12.83 2.42
N ALA A 229 13.29 13.58 2.36
CA ALA A 229 14.25 13.68 3.46
C ALA A 229 13.63 14.29 4.73
N LYS A 230 12.58 15.12 4.59
CA LYS A 230 11.88 15.79 5.70
C LYS A 230 10.75 14.96 6.32
N GLN A 231 10.49 13.73 5.83
CA GLN A 231 9.35 12.92 6.31
C GLN A 231 9.52 12.41 7.75
N GLN A 232 10.75 12.39 8.28
CA GLN A 232 10.96 12.12 9.70
C GLN A 232 10.35 13.21 10.61
N ALA A 233 10.28 14.48 10.16
CA ALA A 233 9.84 15.61 10.98
C ALA A 233 8.30 15.83 11.03
N THR A 234 7.51 15.11 10.22
CA THR A 234 6.04 15.22 10.18
C THR A 234 5.32 13.96 10.64
N LYS A 235 6.05 13.02 11.26
CA LYS A 235 5.44 11.84 11.88
C LYS A 235 4.51 12.30 13.01
N ARG A 236 3.38 11.60 13.16
CA ARG A 236 2.53 11.80 14.34
C ARG A 236 3.38 11.55 15.58
N HIS A 237 3.34 12.49 16.50
CA HIS A 237 4.11 12.40 17.74
C HIS A 237 3.25 11.78 18.84
N PRO A 238 3.84 11.00 19.76
CA PRO A 238 3.18 10.67 21.02
C PRO A 238 2.88 11.96 21.80
N PHE A 239 1.91 11.86 22.70
CA PHE A 239 1.74 12.84 23.78
C PHE A 239 2.95 12.79 24.73
N SER A 240 3.40 13.95 25.21
CA SER A 240 4.29 14.04 26.36
C SER A 240 3.50 13.82 27.67
N ASN A 241 4.20 13.52 28.77
CA ASN A 241 3.56 13.38 30.08
C ASN A 241 2.82 14.65 30.51
N GLN A 242 3.40 15.84 30.26
CA GLN A 242 2.75 17.12 30.56
C GLN A 242 1.46 17.33 29.73
N GLU A 243 1.47 16.91 28.46
CA GLU A 243 0.28 17.00 27.61
C GLU A 243 -0.81 16.01 28.06
N LEU A 244 -0.42 14.81 28.51
CA LEU A 244 -1.35 13.83 29.11
C LEU A 244 -1.96 14.38 30.40
N GLN A 245 -1.14 14.89 31.32
CA GLN A 245 -1.61 15.52 32.56
C GLN A 245 -2.60 16.66 32.26
N THR A 246 -2.24 17.56 31.35
CA THR A 246 -3.14 18.66 30.94
C THR A 246 -4.47 18.14 30.37
N LEU A 247 -4.42 17.09 29.55
CA LEU A 247 -5.61 16.51 28.92
C LEU A 247 -6.50 15.78 29.94
N PHE A 248 -5.92 14.98 30.83
CA PHE A 248 -6.64 14.14 31.79
C PHE A 248 -6.94 14.83 33.13
N SER A 249 -6.41 16.03 33.36
CA SER A 249 -6.80 16.91 34.48
C SER A 249 -7.83 17.97 34.07
N CYS A 250 -8.25 18.02 32.80
CA CYS A 250 -9.23 19.02 32.36
C CYS A 250 -10.65 18.74 32.91
N PRO A 251 -11.58 19.72 32.86
CA PRO A 251 -12.92 19.60 33.45
C PRO A 251 -13.77 18.40 32.99
N ILE A 252 -13.45 17.79 31.83
CA ILE A 252 -14.08 16.54 31.41
C ILE A 252 -13.88 15.44 32.46
N TYR A 253 -12.71 15.39 33.09
CA TYR A 253 -12.32 14.35 34.04
C TYR A 253 -12.47 14.79 35.50
N THR A 254 -12.28 16.08 35.79
CA THR A 254 -12.27 16.62 37.16
C THR A 254 -13.58 17.27 37.58
N GLY A 255 -14.48 17.56 36.64
CA GLY A 255 -15.78 18.19 36.91
C GLY A 255 -16.00 19.41 36.02
N CYS A 256 -17.09 19.38 35.26
CA CYS A 256 -17.48 20.44 34.36
C CYS A 256 -18.68 21.23 34.88
N LYS A 257 -18.87 22.43 34.31
CA LYS A 257 -19.96 23.33 34.67
C LYS A 257 -21.34 22.83 34.23
N GLY A 258 -21.41 22.09 33.12
CA GLY A 258 -22.68 21.69 32.53
C GLY A 258 -22.51 20.76 31.32
N GLU A 259 -23.64 20.26 30.81
CA GLU A 259 -23.65 19.25 29.74
C GLU A 259 -23.35 19.83 28.35
N SER A 260 -23.54 21.14 28.15
CA SER A 260 -23.35 21.75 26.85
C SER A 260 -21.88 21.69 26.41
N ARG A 261 -21.65 21.65 25.10
CA ARG A 261 -20.30 21.50 24.51
C ARG A 261 -19.25 22.47 25.07
N ASN A 262 -19.64 23.71 25.36
CA ASN A 262 -18.71 24.71 25.86
C ASN A 262 -18.46 24.54 27.35
N GLU A 263 -19.51 24.29 28.12
CA GLU A 263 -19.45 24.11 29.57
C GLU A 263 -18.69 22.84 29.98
N ARG A 264 -18.63 21.82 29.13
CA ARG A 264 -17.84 20.59 29.35
C ARG A 264 -16.33 20.83 29.55
N LEU A 265 -15.81 21.99 29.16
CA LEU A 265 -14.41 22.37 29.37
C LEU A 265 -14.25 23.58 30.31
N GLU A 266 -15.34 24.02 30.93
CA GLU A 266 -15.33 25.00 32.02
C GLU A 266 -15.40 24.24 33.34
N THR A 267 -14.60 24.65 34.33
CA THR A 267 -14.56 24.01 35.65
C THR A 267 -15.93 24.06 36.33
N GLY A 268 -16.33 22.94 36.91
CA GLY A 268 -17.52 22.82 37.74
C GLY A 268 -17.46 21.54 38.59
N HIS A 269 -18.61 21.00 38.97
CA HIS A 269 -18.70 19.88 39.91
C HIS A 269 -19.35 18.63 39.31
N ILE A 270 -19.73 18.65 38.03
CA ILE A 270 -20.45 17.56 37.37
C ILE A 270 -19.47 16.75 36.52
N VAL A 271 -19.29 15.47 36.82
CA VAL A 271 -18.49 14.55 35.98
C VAL A 271 -19.41 13.72 35.11
N ILE A 272 -19.40 13.98 33.81
CA ILE A 272 -20.23 13.26 32.84
C ILE A 272 -19.36 12.22 32.12
N LYS A 273 -19.56 10.95 32.48
CA LYS A 273 -18.79 9.81 31.95
C LYS A 273 -19.37 9.27 30.63
N ASP A 274 -19.50 10.12 29.63
CA ASP A 274 -20.00 9.77 28.29
C ASP A 274 -18.87 9.40 27.31
N TYR A 275 -19.17 9.36 26.00
CA TYR A 275 -18.19 9.11 24.94
C TYR A 275 -16.99 10.08 24.97
N TRP A 276 -17.14 11.31 25.47
CA TRP A 276 -16.05 12.28 25.53
C TRP A 276 -15.06 11.98 26.66
N TYR A 277 -15.55 11.37 27.74
CA TYR A 277 -14.75 10.87 28.85
C TYR A 277 -14.03 9.57 28.48
N TRP A 278 -14.75 8.57 27.95
CA TRP A 278 -14.22 7.22 27.80
C TRP A 278 -13.34 7.00 26.58
N ILE A 279 -13.64 7.63 25.44
CA ILE A 279 -12.89 7.34 24.20
C ILE A 279 -11.39 7.69 24.32
N PRO A 280 -10.97 8.83 24.91
CA PRO A 280 -9.56 9.11 25.12
C PRO A 280 -8.88 8.16 26.12
N LEU A 281 -9.57 7.79 27.22
CA LEU A 281 -9.04 6.82 28.20
C LEU A 281 -8.81 5.44 27.54
N ILE A 282 -9.81 4.94 26.81
CA ILE A 282 -9.66 3.69 26.05
C ILE A 282 -8.50 3.81 25.07
N GLY A 283 -8.41 4.92 24.32
CA GLY A 283 -7.32 5.18 23.38
C GLY A 283 -5.94 5.12 24.05
N LEU A 284 -5.79 5.73 25.22
CA LEU A 284 -4.55 5.79 26.00
C LEU A 284 -4.10 4.39 26.46
N TYR A 285 -5.01 3.60 27.01
CA TYR A 285 -4.69 2.32 27.64
C TYR A 285 -4.77 1.10 26.72
N THR A 286 -5.22 1.26 25.46
CA THR A 286 -5.33 0.13 24.51
C THR A 286 -4.62 0.38 23.17
N GLY A 287 -4.30 1.63 22.85
CA GLY A 287 -3.77 2.01 21.54
C GLY A 287 -4.70 1.72 20.36
N MET A 288 -5.99 1.48 20.61
CA MET A 288 -6.99 1.22 19.56
C MET A 288 -7.11 2.38 18.57
N ARG A 289 -7.49 2.05 17.32
CA ARG A 289 -7.82 3.10 16.34
C ARG A 289 -9.12 3.77 16.72
N LEU A 290 -9.27 5.07 16.46
CA LEU A 290 -10.45 5.82 16.87
C LEU A 290 -11.78 5.18 16.44
N ASN A 291 -11.87 4.77 15.16
CA ASN A 291 -13.10 4.15 14.67
C ASN A 291 -13.36 2.76 15.26
N GLU A 292 -12.33 2.03 15.69
CA GLU A 292 -12.50 0.76 16.42
C GLU A 292 -13.20 1.03 17.76
N ILE A 293 -12.82 2.10 18.48
CA ILE A 293 -13.44 2.51 19.74
C ILE A 293 -14.86 3.04 19.51
N CYS A 294 -15.04 3.97 18.58
CA CYS A 294 -16.34 4.64 18.35
C CYS A 294 -17.45 3.70 17.86
N GLN A 295 -17.10 2.53 17.30
CA GLN A 295 -18.08 1.56 16.80
C GLN A 295 -18.32 0.39 17.77
N LEU A 296 -17.74 0.39 18.97
CA LEU A 296 -17.90 -0.71 19.92
C LEU A 296 -19.39 -0.97 20.22
N LEU A 297 -19.74 -2.24 20.26
CA LEU A 297 -20.98 -2.74 20.84
C LEU A 297 -20.76 -3.03 22.33
N VAL A 298 -21.83 -3.01 23.11
CA VAL A 298 -21.79 -3.47 24.51
C VAL A 298 -21.35 -4.94 24.57
N SER A 299 -21.82 -5.76 23.61
CA SER A 299 -21.44 -7.17 23.46
C SER A 299 -19.98 -7.43 23.09
N ASP A 300 -19.22 -6.38 22.73
CA ASP A 300 -17.78 -6.49 22.45
C ASP A 300 -16.96 -6.52 23.75
N ILE A 301 -17.57 -6.13 24.88
CA ILE A 301 -16.96 -6.20 26.21
C ILE A 301 -17.32 -7.54 26.84
N GLN A 302 -16.34 -8.42 26.95
CA GLN A 302 -16.53 -9.82 27.30
C GLN A 302 -15.62 -10.21 28.47
N CYS A 303 -15.99 -11.24 29.21
CA CYS A 303 -15.15 -11.84 30.24
C CYS A 303 -14.82 -13.27 29.81
N GLU A 304 -13.54 -13.56 29.64
CA GLU A 304 -13.03 -14.88 29.27
C GLU A 304 -12.01 -15.30 30.33
N ASP A 305 -12.24 -16.45 30.98
CA ASP A 305 -11.37 -16.98 32.04
C ASP A 305 -11.06 -15.95 33.15
N GLY A 306 -12.05 -15.14 33.52
CA GLY A 306 -11.91 -14.08 34.53
C GLY A 306 -11.23 -12.80 34.03
N ILE A 307 -10.79 -12.74 32.77
CA ILE A 307 -10.15 -11.58 32.16
C ILE A 307 -11.18 -10.81 31.32
N TRP A 308 -11.44 -9.57 31.70
CA TRP A 308 -12.24 -8.66 30.90
C TRP A 308 -11.47 -8.18 29.66
N ILE A 309 -12.10 -8.29 28.49
CA ILE A 309 -11.52 -7.96 27.19
C ILE A 309 -12.43 -7.03 26.37
N ILE A 310 -11.82 -6.35 25.40
CA ILE A 310 -12.49 -5.71 24.27
C ILE A 310 -12.24 -6.59 23.04
N ASN A 311 -13.28 -7.24 22.53
CA ASN A 311 -13.22 -8.02 21.30
C ASN A 311 -13.42 -7.11 20.08
N ILE A 312 -12.38 -7.01 19.24
CA ILE A 312 -12.42 -6.25 18.01
C ILE A 312 -12.64 -7.22 16.86
N ASP A 313 -13.75 -7.04 16.16
CA ASP A 313 -14.08 -7.76 14.94
C ASP A 313 -14.73 -6.80 13.92
N ASP A 314 -15.19 -7.34 12.79
CA ASP A 314 -15.98 -6.65 11.77
C ASP A 314 -17.41 -7.21 11.66
N SER A 315 -17.94 -7.76 12.75
CA SER A 315 -19.30 -8.25 12.77
C SER A 315 -20.31 -7.11 12.60
N GLU A 316 -21.51 -7.48 12.12
CA GLU A 316 -22.60 -6.55 11.85
C GLU A 316 -22.21 -5.44 10.88
N ASP A 317 -22.27 -4.19 11.31
CA ASP A 317 -21.99 -3.02 10.52
C ASP A 317 -20.68 -2.31 10.97
N LYS A 318 -19.88 -2.98 11.80
CA LYS A 318 -18.52 -2.58 12.19
C LYS A 318 -17.57 -2.78 11.03
N LYS A 319 -16.49 -1.99 11.01
CA LYS A 319 -15.44 -2.12 9.98
C LYS A 319 -14.07 -2.13 10.63
N VAL A 320 -13.28 -3.14 10.28
CA VAL A 320 -11.86 -3.20 10.60
C VAL A 320 -11.02 -2.94 9.35
N LYS A 321 -9.79 -2.46 9.55
CA LYS A 321 -8.95 -2.03 8.43
C LYS A 321 -8.35 -3.20 7.65
N THR A 322 -8.02 -4.29 8.34
CA THR A 322 -7.36 -5.49 7.81
C THR A 322 -7.81 -6.71 8.61
N ILE A 323 -7.64 -7.94 8.09
CA ILE A 323 -7.93 -9.18 8.84
C ILE A 323 -7.20 -9.17 10.20
N SER A 324 -5.97 -8.69 10.22
CA SER A 324 -5.11 -8.49 11.40
C SER A 324 -5.65 -7.57 12.49
N SER A 325 -6.65 -6.75 12.16
CA SER A 325 -7.28 -5.88 13.15
C SER A 325 -8.18 -6.68 14.09
N ARG A 326 -8.64 -7.88 13.69
CA ARG A 326 -9.42 -8.76 14.55
C ARG A 326 -8.54 -9.26 15.70
N ARG A 327 -8.91 -8.91 16.93
CA ARG A 327 -8.13 -9.22 18.12
C ARG A 327 -8.93 -9.02 19.40
N LYS A 328 -8.53 -9.72 20.44
CA LYS A 328 -8.97 -9.50 21.81
C LYS A 328 -7.93 -8.65 22.53
N ILE A 329 -8.36 -7.58 23.21
CA ILE A 329 -7.49 -6.71 24.00
C ILE A 329 -7.95 -6.79 25.46
N PRO A 330 -7.14 -7.30 26.39
CA PRO A 330 -7.46 -7.23 27.80
C PRO A 330 -7.66 -5.79 28.28
N ILE A 331 -8.68 -5.54 29.09
CA ILE A 331 -8.97 -4.22 29.65
C ILE A 331 -7.95 -3.93 30.74
N HIS A 332 -7.22 -2.82 30.62
CA HIS A 332 -6.23 -2.36 31.59
C HIS A 332 -6.85 -2.10 32.98
N ASP A 333 -6.12 -2.40 34.06
CA ASP A 333 -6.63 -2.22 35.43
C ASP A 333 -7.08 -0.79 35.74
N SER A 334 -6.31 0.21 35.30
CA SER A 334 -6.69 1.63 35.47
C SER A 334 -8.03 1.98 34.82
N LEU A 335 -8.41 1.33 33.70
CA LEU A 335 -9.74 1.52 33.10
C LEU A 335 -10.83 0.89 33.98
N MET A 336 -10.57 -0.29 34.55
CA MET A 336 -11.51 -0.94 35.47
C MET A 336 -11.70 -0.10 36.73
N VAL A 337 -10.63 0.37 37.36
CA VAL A 337 -10.67 1.24 38.56
C VAL A 337 -11.40 2.55 38.28
N SER A 338 -11.32 3.08 37.05
CA SER A 338 -12.04 4.30 36.64
C SER A 338 -13.56 4.12 36.53
N GLY A 339 -14.05 2.88 36.61
CA GLY A 339 -15.46 2.53 36.54
C GLY A 339 -15.95 2.15 35.13
N PHE A 340 -15.06 1.65 34.26
CA PHE A 340 -15.43 1.38 32.85
C PHE A 340 -16.47 0.26 32.74
N LEU A 341 -16.36 -0.79 33.55
CA LEU A 341 -17.31 -1.92 33.50
C LEU A 341 -18.70 -1.50 34.00
N GLU A 342 -18.77 -0.61 34.98
CA GLU A 342 -20.00 -0.02 35.49
C GLU A 342 -20.68 0.82 34.39
N TYR A 343 -19.88 1.62 33.66
CA TYR A 343 -20.37 2.37 32.50
C TYR A 343 -20.93 1.44 31.42
N VAL A 344 -20.22 0.35 31.10
CA VAL A 344 -20.65 -0.65 30.10
C VAL A 344 -21.97 -1.30 30.53
N ARG A 345 -22.08 -1.75 31.79
CA ARG A 345 -23.31 -2.37 32.33
C ARG A 345 -24.50 -1.41 32.37
N GLY A 346 -24.24 -0.11 32.51
CA GLY A 346 -25.27 0.93 32.48
C GLY A 346 -25.85 1.21 31.08
N GLN A 347 -25.21 0.73 30.01
CA GLN A 347 -25.70 0.97 28.65
C GLN A 347 -26.93 0.14 28.33
N LYS A 348 -28.01 0.82 27.97
CA LYS A 348 -29.26 0.19 27.48
C LYS A 348 -29.28 0.01 25.96
N HIS A 349 -28.37 0.67 25.26
CA HIS A 349 -28.29 0.62 23.80
C HIS A 349 -27.28 -0.45 23.35
N LYS A 350 -27.46 -0.98 22.14
CA LYS A 350 -26.56 -2.01 21.58
C LYS A 350 -25.12 -1.51 21.40
N ARG A 351 -24.97 -0.26 20.97
CA ARG A 351 -23.69 0.47 20.88
C ARG A 351 -23.26 0.97 22.24
N LEU A 352 -21.96 0.89 22.51
CA LEU A 352 -21.33 1.46 23.69
C LEU A 352 -21.37 3.00 23.69
N PHE A 353 -21.30 3.62 22.51
CA PHE A 353 -21.36 5.08 22.32
C PHE A 353 -22.50 5.47 21.37
N PRO A 354 -23.77 5.39 21.80
CA PRO A 354 -24.94 5.64 20.96
C PRO A 354 -25.04 7.07 20.43
N GLU A 355 -24.37 8.04 21.07
CA GLU A 355 -24.40 9.46 20.71
C GLU A 355 -23.60 9.77 19.44
N LEU A 356 -22.77 8.84 18.97
CA LEU A 356 -21.95 9.01 17.78
C LEU A 356 -22.70 8.54 16.52
N PRO A 357 -23.05 9.43 15.58
CA PRO A 357 -23.74 9.03 14.37
C PRO A 357 -22.77 8.39 13.37
N LYS A 358 -23.24 7.33 12.70
CA LYS A 358 -22.52 6.75 11.55
C LYS A 358 -22.58 7.71 10.36
N ARG A 359 -21.43 8.10 9.81
CA ARG A 359 -21.33 8.89 8.58
C ARG A 359 -20.92 8.01 7.40
N LYS A 360 -21.57 8.20 6.25
CA LYS A 360 -21.20 7.53 4.99
C LYS A 360 -19.71 7.78 4.70
N ASN A 361 -18.97 6.71 4.40
CA ASN A 361 -17.51 6.72 4.10
C ASN A 361 -16.56 7.14 5.24
N CYS A 362 -17.06 7.47 6.43
CA CYS A 362 -16.22 7.90 7.57
C CYS A 362 -16.44 7.07 8.85
N GLY A 363 -17.46 6.21 8.89
CA GLY A 363 -17.79 5.41 10.07
C GLY A 363 -18.31 6.27 11.23
N TYR A 364 -18.06 5.83 12.45
CA TYR A 364 -18.53 6.47 13.70
C TYR A 364 -17.54 7.52 14.24
N SER A 365 -16.29 7.51 13.77
CA SER A 365 -15.22 8.37 14.30
C SER A 365 -15.25 9.84 13.86
N HIS A 366 -16.06 10.20 12.85
CA HIS A 366 -15.98 11.51 12.21
C HIS A 366 -16.28 12.67 13.17
N GLU A 367 -17.37 12.56 13.95
CA GLU A 367 -17.77 13.61 14.88
C GLU A 367 -16.77 13.72 16.03
N PHE A 368 -16.33 12.58 16.57
CA PHE A 368 -15.33 12.56 17.63
C PHE A 368 -13.99 13.14 17.20
N THR A 369 -13.57 12.92 15.95
CA THR A 369 -12.33 13.51 15.41
C THR A 369 -12.37 15.04 15.49
N LYS A 370 -13.51 15.66 15.12
CA LYS A 370 -13.69 17.12 15.22
C LYS A 370 -13.75 17.56 16.68
N ARG A 371 -14.50 16.83 17.51
CA ARG A 371 -14.63 17.10 18.95
C ARG A 371 -13.27 17.11 19.63
N PHE A 372 -12.49 16.04 19.49
CA PHE A 372 -11.18 15.89 20.10
C PHE A 372 -10.19 16.95 19.58
N SER A 373 -10.20 17.26 18.28
CA SER A 373 -9.35 18.33 17.75
C SER A 373 -9.71 19.69 18.36
N SER A 374 -11.00 19.96 18.58
CA SER A 374 -11.48 21.18 19.25
C SER A 374 -11.08 21.20 20.73
N THR A 375 -11.10 20.06 21.43
CA THR A 375 -10.60 19.91 22.80
C THR A 375 -9.12 20.28 22.88
N LEU A 376 -8.28 19.69 22.02
CA LEU A 376 -6.84 20.00 21.99
C LEU A 376 -6.57 21.47 21.74
N THR A 377 -7.35 22.13 20.87
CA THR A 377 -7.23 23.58 20.66
C THR A 377 -7.62 24.38 21.89
N LYS A 378 -8.74 24.06 22.55
CA LYS A 378 -9.20 24.77 23.75
C LYS A 378 -8.25 24.59 24.95
N LEU A 379 -7.57 23.45 25.04
CA LEU A 379 -6.56 23.16 26.06
C LEU A 379 -5.15 23.66 25.67
N ASN A 380 -4.99 24.39 24.56
CA ASN A 380 -3.70 24.85 24.04
C ASN A 380 -2.66 23.73 23.77
N LEU A 381 -3.14 22.51 23.51
CA LEU A 381 -2.30 21.34 23.18
C LEU A 381 -2.09 21.16 21.67
N LYS A 382 -2.76 21.97 20.83
CA LYS A 382 -2.78 21.75 19.38
C LYS A 382 -1.43 22.12 18.75
N ARG A 383 -0.67 21.10 18.33
CA ARG A 383 0.56 21.24 17.53
C ARG A 383 0.58 20.30 16.32
N THR A 384 1.49 20.57 15.38
CA THR A 384 1.70 19.72 14.20
C THR A 384 1.95 18.27 14.61
N GLY A 385 1.21 17.34 14.01
CA GLY A 385 1.35 15.91 14.27
C GLY A 385 0.55 15.36 15.46
N LEU A 386 0.00 16.21 16.35
CA LEU A 386 -0.81 15.77 17.49
C LEU A 386 -2.29 15.61 17.12
N CYS A 387 -2.82 14.40 17.31
CA CYS A 387 -4.22 14.06 17.05
C CYS A 387 -4.64 12.83 17.88
N PHE A 388 -5.86 12.33 17.74
CA PHE A 388 -6.29 11.15 18.50
C PHE A 388 -5.36 9.94 18.33
N HIS A 389 -4.82 9.72 17.11
CA HIS A 389 -3.91 8.60 16.87
C HIS A 389 -2.55 8.75 17.56
N SER A 390 -2.26 9.91 18.15
CA SER A 390 -1.11 10.09 19.04
C SER A 390 -1.22 9.21 20.29
N PHE A 391 -2.43 8.87 20.77
CA PHE A 391 -2.60 7.89 21.86
C PHE A 391 -2.01 6.53 21.53
N ARG A 392 -2.21 6.06 20.30
CA ARG A 392 -1.61 4.79 19.85
C ARG A 392 -0.09 4.84 19.82
N HIS A 393 0.49 5.99 19.44
CA HIS A 393 1.94 6.17 19.51
C HIS A 393 2.43 6.19 20.96
N THR A 394 1.75 6.94 21.83
CA THR A 394 1.99 6.96 23.28
C THR A 394 1.89 5.56 23.89
N PHE A 395 0.88 4.77 23.53
CA PHE A 395 0.73 3.38 23.97
C PHE A 395 1.92 2.53 23.52
N ILE A 396 2.27 2.55 22.23
CA ILE A 396 3.40 1.74 21.71
C ILE A 396 4.73 2.13 22.37
N ASP A 397 4.97 3.43 22.57
CA ASP A 397 6.20 3.90 23.21
C ASP A 397 6.20 3.60 24.72
N GLY A 398 5.06 3.73 25.40
CA GLY A 398 4.90 3.36 26.80
C GLY A 398 5.12 1.87 27.04
N MET A 399 4.56 1.00 26.19
CA MET A 399 4.79 -0.45 26.24
C MET A 399 6.27 -0.80 26.02
N ARG A 400 6.95 -0.12 25.09
CA ARG A 400 8.39 -0.28 24.89
C ARG A 400 9.18 0.12 26.13
N ASN A 401 8.85 1.26 26.73
CA ASN A 401 9.53 1.76 27.93
C ASN A 401 9.27 0.87 29.17
N ALA A 402 8.12 0.21 29.21
CA ALA A 402 7.77 -0.80 30.22
C ALA A 402 8.45 -2.18 29.97
N GLY A 403 9.34 -2.28 28.98
CA GLY A 403 10.06 -3.51 28.66
C GLY A 403 9.21 -4.60 28.02
N VAL A 404 8.03 -4.27 27.48
CA VAL A 404 7.17 -5.25 26.81
C VAL A 404 7.73 -5.59 25.43
N GLU A 405 7.73 -6.88 25.11
CA GLU A 405 8.19 -7.36 23.82
C GLU A 405 7.42 -6.71 22.65
N LYS A 406 8.15 -6.37 21.59
CA LYS A 406 7.57 -5.73 20.40
C LYS A 406 6.46 -6.58 19.78
N ALA A 407 6.62 -7.91 19.74
CA ALA A 407 5.64 -8.82 19.16
C ALA A 407 4.30 -8.78 19.93
N ILE A 408 4.33 -8.82 21.27
CA ILE A 408 3.15 -8.62 22.13
C ILE A 408 2.50 -7.26 21.85
N THR A 409 3.30 -6.19 21.81
CA THR A 409 2.79 -4.83 21.53
C THR A 409 2.12 -4.77 20.15
N MET A 410 2.73 -5.36 19.11
CA MET A 410 2.17 -5.39 17.76
C MET A 410 0.87 -6.21 17.69
N LYS A 411 0.76 -7.30 18.47
CA LYS A 411 -0.46 -8.09 18.63
C LYS A 411 -1.58 -7.25 19.27
N LEU A 412 -1.31 -6.57 20.40
CA LEU A 412 -2.28 -5.73 21.10
C LEU A 412 -2.80 -4.59 20.23
N VAL A 413 -1.94 -3.98 19.41
CA VAL A 413 -2.35 -2.88 18.55
C VAL A 413 -2.90 -3.35 17.19
N GLY A 414 -2.74 -4.62 16.80
CA GLY A 414 -3.22 -5.17 15.53
C GLY A 414 -2.41 -4.66 14.32
N HIS A 415 -1.08 -4.75 14.39
CA HIS A 415 -0.17 -4.56 13.26
C HIS A 415 0.41 -5.91 12.80
N HIS A 416 0.48 -6.12 11.48
CA HIS A 416 1.33 -7.16 10.91
C HIS A 416 2.74 -6.63 10.70
N SER A 417 3.75 -7.36 11.16
CA SER A 417 5.11 -7.31 10.64
C SER A 417 5.08 -7.94 9.24
N SER A 418 5.41 -7.17 8.19
CA SER A 418 5.56 -7.71 6.83
C SER A 418 6.70 -8.73 6.70
N ASN A 419 7.55 -8.87 7.73
CA ASN A 419 8.66 -9.83 7.81
C ASN A 419 8.39 -11.01 8.76
N ASP A 420 7.17 -11.16 9.32
CA ASP A 420 6.86 -12.29 10.19
C ASP A 420 6.38 -13.50 9.38
N ILE A 421 7.35 -14.26 8.86
CA ILE A 421 7.14 -15.60 8.29
C ILE A 421 6.52 -16.55 9.35
N HIS A 422 6.64 -16.22 10.64
CA HIS A 422 6.04 -16.96 11.76
C HIS A 422 4.59 -16.56 12.10
N SER A 423 3.98 -15.61 11.40
CA SER A 423 2.60 -15.17 11.70
C SER A 423 1.51 -16.25 11.52
N GLY A 424 1.87 -17.41 10.95
CA GLY A 424 1.01 -18.59 10.82
C GLY A 424 1.34 -19.78 11.73
N TYR A 425 2.34 -19.68 12.63
CA TYR A 425 2.73 -20.78 13.52
C TYR A 425 2.48 -20.43 15.00
N GLY A 426 1.60 -21.20 15.65
CA GLY A 426 1.27 -21.11 17.09
C GLY A 426 -0.09 -20.46 17.38
N TYR A 427 -0.71 -20.81 18.53
CA TYR A 427 -1.98 -20.24 19.01
C TYR A 427 -1.89 -18.74 19.41
N GLY A 428 -0.74 -18.10 19.20
CA GLY A 428 -0.44 -16.74 19.63
C GLY A 428 -0.18 -16.64 21.14
N TYR A 429 -0.16 -15.41 21.66
CA TYR A 429 -0.09 -15.16 23.11
C TYR A 429 -1.45 -15.42 23.76
N ASN A 430 -1.47 -16.12 24.90
CA ASN A 430 -2.68 -16.30 25.69
C ASN A 430 -3.15 -14.98 26.34
N LEU A 431 -4.42 -14.92 26.76
CA LEU A 431 -5.02 -13.69 27.30
C LEU A 431 -4.34 -13.21 28.59
N GLU A 432 -3.90 -14.13 29.44
CA GLU A 432 -3.18 -13.83 30.68
C GLU A 432 -1.86 -13.09 30.40
N THR A 433 -1.04 -13.61 29.48
CA THR A 433 0.19 -12.93 29.05
C THR A 433 -0.09 -11.55 28.49
N LEU A 434 -1.15 -11.39 27.70
CA LEU A 434 -1.55 -10.08 27.17
C LEU A 434 -2.00 -9.13 28.29
N LYS A 435 -2.71 -9.65 29.29
CA LYS A 435 -3.24 -8.90 30.43
C LYS A 435 -2.13 -8.44 31.37
N GLU A 436 -1.19 -9.31 31.71
CA GLU A 436 -0.01 -8.96 32.48
C GLU A 436 0.81 -7.87 31.77
N ASN A 437 1.07 -8.04 30.48
CA ASN A 437 1.91 -7.09 29.75
C ASN A 437 1.21 -5.75 29.50
N ILE A 438 -0.10 -5.72 29.20
CA ILE A 438 -0.80 -4.44 29.04
C ILE A 438 -0.81 -3.66 30.36
N ASN A 439 -0.95 -4.34 31.50
CA ASN A 439 -0.95 -3.75 32.84
C ASN A 439 0.41 -3.20 33.30
N LYS A 440 1.51 -3.51 32.60
CA LYS A 440 2.81 -2.85 32.85
C LYS A 440 2.82 -1.39 32.41
N LEU A 441 1.84 -0.97 31.61
CA LEU A 441 1.71 0.41 31.13
C LEU A 441 1.21 1.33 32.24
N THR A 442 2.07 2.22 32.70
CA THR A 442 1.70 3.21 33.72
C THR A 442 1.81 4.64 33.18
N PHE A 443 0.92 5.51 33.64
CA PHE A 443 0.93 6.93 33.35
C PHE A 443 0.74 7.72 34.65
N SER A 444 1.52 8.78 34.82
CA SER A 444 1.33 9.76 35.91
C SER A 444 0.34 10.83 35.46
N LEU A 445 -0.95 10.52 35.52
CA LEU A 445 -2.06 11.39 35.04
C LEU A 445 -2.50 12.43 36.06
#